data_AF-A0A2E8ABS4-F1
#
_entry.id   AF-A0A2E8ABS4-F1
#
_cell.length_a   1.000
_cell.length_b   1.000
_cell.length_c   1.000
_cell.angle_alpha   90.00
_cell.angle_beta   90.00
_cell.angle_gamma   90.00
#
_symmetry.space_group_name_H-M   'P 1'
#
loop_
_entity.id
_entity.type
_entity.pdbx_description
1 polymer ?
#
loop_
_entity_poly.entity_id
_entity_poly.type
_entity_poly.pdbx_seq_one_letter_code
_entity_poly.pdbx_strand_id
1 'polypeptide(L)'
;VREFTLKVANFARKTLTDKRVRPFSVELLKLTAQWNVLTVRLMLAARKDRDVVSSAAHDFLMYSGYVTMAYMWARMAAAASDKLDKGGADSEDFYRAKLATAEFYYERLLPRAQAHATGMLSPSRNLMQLAPEHMAFTD
;
A
#
# COMPACT_ATOMS: atom_id res chain seq x y z
N VAL A 1 3.97 -1.60 11.99
CA VAL A 1 2.73 -1.49 11.18
C VAL A 1 1.70 -0.59 11.83
N ARG A 2 1.14 -0.96 13.00
CA ARG A 2 0.03 -0.24 13.66
C ARG A 2 0.25 1.27 13.84
N GLU A 3 1.43 1.66 14.33
CA GLU A 3 1.76 3.07 14.54
C GLU A 3 1.77 3.86 13.22
N PHE A 4 2.40 3.31 12.18
CA PHE A 4 2.47 3.95 10.88
C PHE A 4 1.11 4.02 10.18
N THR A 5 0.32 2.95 10.19
CA THR A 5 -1.03 2.94 9.61
C THR A 5 -1.97 3.90 10.34
N LEU A 6 -1.81 4.08 11.66
CA LEU A 6 -2.53 5.10 12.42
C LEU A 6 -2.14 6.52 11.98
N LYS A 7 -0.85 6.79 11.76
CA LYS A 7 -0.37 8.08 11.23
C LYS A 7 -0.99 8.39 9.85
N VAL A 8 -0.99 7.41 8.95
CA VAL A 8 -1.60 7.54 7.62
C VAL A 8 -3.12 7.77 7.72
N ALA A 9 -3.82 6.99 8.55
CA ALA A 9 -5.26 7.15 8.76
C ALA A 9 -5.62 8.52 9.37
N ASN A 10 -4.82 9.03 10.31
CA ASN A 10 -5.02 10.35 10.90
C ASN A 10 -4.82 11.47 9.88
N PHE A 11 -3.81 11.36 9.02
CA PHE A 11 -3.66 12.28 7.89
C PHE A 11 -4.88 12.22 6.97
N ALA A 12 -5.27 11.02 6.52
CA ALA A 12 -6.39 10.84 5.61
C ALA A 12 -7.69 11.43 6.17
N ARG A 13 -7.99 11.24 7.47
CA ARG A 13 -9.16 11.84 8.12
C ARG A 13 -9.15 13.37 8.07
N LYS A 14 -8.00 14.00 8.26
CA LYS A 14 -7.86 15.47 8.25
C LYS A 14 -8.10 16.06 6.86
N THR A 15 -7.82 15.31 5.80
CA THR A 15 -7.92 15.79 4.41
C THR A 15 -9.22 15.37 3.71
N LEU A 16 -10.17 14.75 4.41
CA LEU A 16 -11.45 14.30 3.82
C LEU A 16 -12.35 15.44 3.34
N THR A 17 -12.19 16.65 3.87
CA THR A 17 -13.03 17.80 3.54
C THR A 17 -12.69 18.42 2.19
N ASP A 18 -11.46 18.25 1.71
CA ASP A 18 -11.02 18.76 0.42
C ASP A 18 -11.46 17.83 -0.70
N LYS A 19 -12.34 18.33 -1.58
CA LYS A 19 -12.90 17.54 -2.70
C LYS A 19 -11.83 16.98 -3.64
N ARG A 20 -10.70 17.68 -3.84
CA ARG A 20 -9.60 17.24 -4.73
C ARG A 20 -8.77 16.11 -4.13
N VAL A 21 -8.75 15.99 -2.80
CA VAL A 21 -7.90 15.03 -2.06
C VAL A 21 -8.72 13.90 -1.43
N ARG A 22 -10.03 14.10 -1.29
CA ARG A 22 -10.96 13.14 -0.67
C ARG A 22 -10.89 11.74 -1.29
N PRO A 23 -10.81 11.53 -2.61
CA PRO A 23 -10.69 10.19 -3.19
C PRO A 23 -9.46 9.43 -2.66
N PHE A 24 -8.30 10.10 -2.63
CA PHE A 24 -7.05 9.53 -2.10
C PHE A 24 -7.17 9.21 -0.62
N SER A 25 -7.80 10.11 0.15
CA SER A 25 -7.98 9.96 1.59
C SER A 25 -8.87 8.76 1.93
N VAL A 26 -9.98 8.58 1.20
CA VAL A 26 -10.87 7.42 1.37
C VAL A 26 -10.13 6.12 1.07
N GLU A 27 -9.34 6.09 0.01
CA GLU A 27 -8.59 4.89 -0.37
C GLU A 27 -7.50 4.54 0.65
N LEU A 28 -6.78 5.53 1.19
CA LEU A 28 -5.81 5.31 2.28
C LEU A 28 -6.45 4.74 3.54
N LEU A 29 -7.66 5.15 3.89
CA LEU A 29 -8.37 4.59 5.04
C LEU A 29 -8.68 3.09 4.84
N LYS A 30 -9.10 2.70 3.64
CA LYS A 30 -9.32 1.29 3.30
C LYS A 30 -8.02 0.50 3.34
N LEU A 31 -6.96 0.99 2.70
CA LEU A 31 -5.66 0.33 2.63
C LEU A 31 -5.02 0.17 4.01
N THR A 32 -5.09 1.19 4.86
CA THR A 32 -4.56 1.09 6.24
C THR A 32 -5.32 0.09 7.08
N ALA A 33 -6.65 0.01 6.96
CA ALA A 33 -7.45 -1.01 7.61
C ALA A 33 -7.09 -2.42 7.10
N GLN A 34 -7.03 -2.60 5.77
CA GLN A 34 -6.66 -3.85 5.13
C GLN A 34 -5.25 -4.31 5.55
N TRP A 35 -4.27 -3.41 5.60
CA TRP A 35 -2.91 -3.73 6.01
C TRP A 35 -2.83 -4.28 7.43
N ASN A 36 -3.57 -3.69 8.38
CA ASN A 36 -3.64 -4.19 9.74
C ASN A 36 -4.27 -5.59 9.78
N VAL A 37 -5.35 -5.82 9.02
CA VAL A 37 -5.99 -7.14 8.91
C VAL A 37 -5.03 -8.18 8.33
N LEU A 38 -4.34 -7.86 7.23
CA LEU A 38 -3.35 -8.74 6.61
C LEU A 38 -2.23 -9.11 7.60
N THR A 39 -1.73 -8.12 8.34
CA THR A 39 -0.70 -8.33 9.36
C THR A 39 -1.20 -9.30 10.46
N VAL A 40 -2.43 -9.11 10.95
CA VAL A 40 -3.04 -10.02 11.94
C VAL A 40 -3.19 -11.43 11.39
N ARG A 41 -3.66 -11.57 10.14
CA ARG A 41 -3.82 -12.89 9.50
C ARG A 41 -2.49 -13.62 9.39
N LEU A 42 -1.42 -12.94 8.97
CA LEU A 42 -0.08 -13.51 8.92
C LEU A 42 0.42 -13.92 10.31
N MET A 43 0.25 -13.06 11.33
CA MET A 43 0.63 -13.40 12.70
C MET A 43 -0.11 -14.64 13.24
N LEU A 44 -1.39 -14.80 12.92
CA LEU A 44 -2.17 -15.96 13.34
C LEU A 44 -1.75 -17.24 12.58
N ALA A 45 -1.47 -17.14 11.29
CA ALA A 45 -0.97 -18.26 10.49
C ALA A 45 0.43 -18.70 10.96
N ALA A 46 1.32 -17.74 11.26
CA ALA A 46 2.67 -17.98 11.75
C ALA A 46 2.74 -18.80 13.05
N ARG A 47 1.68 -18.77 13.87
CA ARG A 47 1.58 -19.59 15.09
C ARG A 47 1.45 -21.09 14.79
N LYS A 48 0.91 -21.44 13.63
CA LYS A 48 0.70 -22.84 13.19
C LYS A 48 1.81 -23.31 12.25
N ASP A 49 2.36 -22.38 11.48
CA ASP A 49 3.38 -22.66 10.48
C ASP A 49 4.35 -21.48 10.38
N ARG A 50 5.61 -21.73 10.74
CA ARG A 50 6.64 -20.68 10.80
C ARG A 50 7.08 -20.23 9.41
N ASP A 51 6.95 -21.06 8.38
CA ASP A 51 7.42 -20.76 7.03
C ASP A 51 6.55 -19.70 6.35
N VAL A 52 5.31 -19.52 6.82
CA VAL A 52 4.38 -18.48 6.34
C VAL A 52 5.00 -17.08 6.41
N VAL A 53 5.82 -16.79 7.42
CA VAL A 53 6.45 -15.48 7.57
C VAL A 53 7.43 -15.23 6.42
N SER A 54 8.26 -16.22 6.11
CA SER A 54 9.26 -16.14 5.05
C SER A 54 8.60 -16.15 3.67
N SER A 55 7.60 -17.01 3.45
CA SER A 55 6.89 -17.09 2.16
C SER A 55 6.10 -15.82 1.83
N ALA A 56 5.61 -15.10 2.85
CA ALA A 56 4.84 -13.86 2.67
C ALA A 56 5.69 -12.58 2.65
N ALA A 57 6.99 -12.65 2.97
CA ALA A 57 7.82 -11.48 3.23
C ALA A 57 7.89 -10.51 2.05
N HIS A 58 8.06 -11.03 0.83
CA HIS A 58 8.15 -10.20 -0.39
C HIS A 58 6.83 -9.48 -0.67
N ASP A 59 5.71 -10.20 -0.65
CA ASP A 59 4.39 -9.60 -0.88
C ASP A 59 4.03 -8.58 0.20
N PHE A 60 4.38 -8.85 1.45
CA PHE A 60 4.18 -7.90 2.55
C PHE A 60 4.96 -6.60 2.32
N LEU A 61 6.24 -6.72 1.92
CA LEU A 61 7.08 -5.59 1.58
C LEU A 61 6.48 -4.78 0.42
N MET A 62 6.11 -5.45 -0.67
CA MET A 62 5.56 -4.76 -1.85
C MET A 62 4.23 -4.07 -1.53
N TYR A 63 3.30 -4.75 -0.86
CA TYR A 63 2.04 -4.15 -0.41
C TYR A 63 2.30 -2.90 0.45
N SER A 64 3.20 -3.00 1.44
CA SER A 64 3.56 -1.88 2.30
C SER A 64 4.16 -0.70 1.54
N GLY A 65 4.97 -0.98 0.51
CA GLY A 65 5.57 0.03 -0.38
C GLY A 65 4.52 0.79 -1.17
N TYR A 66 3.55 0.08 -1.78
CA TYR A 66 2.44 0.71 -2.51
C TYR A 66 1.60 1.62 -1.62
N VAL A 67 1.21 1.15 -0.42
CA VAL A 67 0.42 1.97 0.53
C VAL A 67 1.23 3.19 1.00
N THR A 68 2.53 3.03 1.25
CA THR A 68 3.40 4.14 1.66
C THR A 68 3.56 5.18 0.55
N MET A 69 3.74 4.76 -0.69
CA MET A 69 3.81 5.67 -1.84
C MET A 69 2.48 6.37 -2.10
N ALA A 70 1.35 5.67 -1.98
CA ALA A 70 0.02 6.28 -2.02
C ALA A 70 -0.11 7.39 -0.97
N TYR A 71 0.38 7.15 0.25
CA TYR A 71 0.38 8.15 1.32
C TYR A 71 1.23 9.38 0.97
N MET A 72 2.42 9.20 0.40
CA MET A 72 3.27 10.33 -0.03
C MET A 72 2.61 11.15 -1.14
N TRP A 73 1.98 10.49 -2.12
CA TRP A 73 1.22 11.17 -3.17
C TRP A 73 0.04 11.95 -2.63
N ALA A 74 -0.73 11.40 -1.68
CA ALA A 74 -1.84 12.12 -1.05
C ALA A 74 -1.36 13.35 -0.26
N ARG A 75 -0.19 13.28 0.40
CA ARG A 75 0.42 14.44 1.07
C ARG A 75 0.81 15.53 0.08
N MET A 76 1.42 15.16 -1.04
CA MET A 76 1.75 16.12 -2.10
C MET A 76 0.49 16.72 -2.73
N ALA A 77 -0.54 15.91 -2.96
CA ALA A 77 -1.83 16.36 -3.48
C ALA A 77 -2.50 17.36 -2.51
N ALA A 78 -2.51 17.08 -1.21
CA ALA A 78 -3.04 17.99 -0.21
C ALA A 78 -2.29 19.33 -0.17
N ALA A 79 -0.96 19.29 -0.22
CA ALA A 79 -0.16 20.51 -0.28
C ALA A 79 -0.42 21.30 -1.58
N ALA A 80 -0.45 20.64 -2.73
CA ALA A 80 -0.72 21.26 -4.02
C ALA A 80 -2.12 21.90 -4.06
N SER A 81 -3.12 21.21 -3.51
CA SER A 81 -4.49 21.69 -3.38
C SER A 81 -4.56 22.98 -2.54
N ASP A 82 -3.89 23.02 -1.38
CA ASP A 82 -3.82 24.20 -0.52
C ASP A 82 -3.12 25.39 -1.22
N LYS A 83 -2.05 25.11 -1.98
CA LYS A 83 -1.31 26.14 -2.73
C LYS A 83 -2.06 26.71 -3.92
N LEU A 84 -2.93 25.93 -4.55
CA LEU A 84 -3.83 26.44 -5.59
C LEU A 84 -4.87 27.42 -5.01
N ASP A 85 -5.29 27.24 -3.77
CA ASP A 85 -6.29 28.12 -3.14
C ASP A 85 -5.67 29.38 -2.51
N LYS A 86 -4.48 29.25 -1.91
CA LYS A 86 -3.84 30.31 -1.12
C LYS A 86 -2.68 31.01 -1.83
N GLY A 87 -2.31 30.53 -3.01
CA GLY A 87 -1.08 30.91 -3.69
C GLY A 87 0.13 30.09 -3.22
N GLY A 88 1.02 29.79 -4.16
CA GLY A 88 2.28 29.09 -3.95
C GLY A 88 3.45 29.84 -4.58
N ALA A 89 4.67 29.37 -4.29
CA ALA A 89 5.89 29.94 -4.88
C ALA A 89 6.09 29.46 -6.33
N ASP A 90 5.55 28.30 -6.67
CA ASP A 90 5.61 27.71 -8.02
C ASP A 90 4.36 28.06 -8.84
N SER A 91 4.38 27.74 -10.13
CA SER A 91 3.24 27.96 -11.02
C SER A 91 2.03 27.09 -10.65
N GLU A 92 0.82 27.55 -11.00
CA GLU A 92 -0.39 26.74 -10.85
C GLU A 92 -0.29 25.40 -11.58
N ASP A 93 0.31 25.39 -12.77
CA ASP A 93 0.48 24.18 -13.59
C ASP A 93 1.31 23.11 -12.88
N PHE A 94 2.32 23.50 -12.09
CA PHE A 94 3.08 22.56 -11.27
C PHE A 94 2.20 21.86 -10.24
N TYR A 95 1.33 22.61 -9.55
CA TYR A 95 0.42 22.04 -8.56
C TYR A 95 -0.68 21.18 -9.20
N ARG A 96 -1.20 21.58 -10.37
CA ARG A 96 -2.14 20.76 -11.16
C ARG A 96 -1.47 19.46 -11.61
N ALA A 97 -0.22 19.50 -12.05
CA ALA A 97 0.54 18.30 -12.41
C ALA A 97 0.74 17.35 -11.22
N LYS A 98 0.95 17.86 -10.00
CA LYS A 98 1.01 17.02 -8.79
C LYS A 98 -0.30 16.28 -8.51
N LEU A 99 -1.43 16.94 -8.67
CA LEU A 99 -2.75 16.30 -8.51
C LEU A 99 -2.97 15.21 -9.58
N ALA A 100 -2.70 15.51 -10.84
CA ALA A 100 -2.84 14.56 -11.94
C ALA A 100 -1.90 13.34 -11.79
N THR A 101 -0.68 13.56 -11.30
CA THR A 101 0.27 12.45 -11.08
C THR A 101 -0.16 11.57 -9.90
N ALA A 102 -0.73 12.15 -8.84
CA ALA A 102 -1.30 11.39 -7.74
C ALA A 102 -2.48 10.53 -8.23
N GLU A 103 -3.38 11.09 -9.04
CA GLU A 103 -4.48 10.36 -9.67
C GLU A 103 -3.97 9.18 -10.50
N PHE A 104 -3.01 9.42 -11.41
CA PHE A 104 -2.37 8.35 -12.17
C PHE A 104 -1.82 7.23 -11.29
N TYR A 105 -1.11 7.58 -10.20
CA TYR A 105 -0.58 6.57 -9.29
C TYR A 105 -1.68 5.72 -8.65
N TYR A 106 -2.74 6.37 -8.15
CA TYR A 106 -3.86 5.70 -7.48
C TYR A 106 -4.66 4.83 -8.45
N GLU A 107 -4.84 5.25 -9.69
CA GLU A 107 -5.65 4.51 -10.66
C GLU A 107 -4.86 3.44 -11.42
N ARG A 108 -3.59 3.69 -11.75
CA ARG A 108 -2.80 2.81 -12.63
C ARG A 108 -1.86 1.88 -11.89
N LEU A 109 -1.26 2.34 -10.79
CA LEU A 109 -0.17 1.61 -10.11
C LEU A 109 -0.63 0.97 -8.80
N LEU A 110 -1.36 1.71 -7.97
CA LEU A 110 -1.84 1.25 -6.68
C LEU A 110 -2.67 -0.05 -6.72
N PRO A 111 -3.50 -0.35 -7.74
CA PRO A 111 -4.25 -1.61 -7.79
C PRO A 111 -3.36 -2.87 -7.73
N ARG A 112 -2.08 -2.77 -8.12
CA ARG A 112 -1.12 -3.88 -8.02
C ARG A 112 -0.89 -4.34 -6.57
N ALA A 113 -1.10 -3.45 -5.59
CA ALA A 113 -1.05 -3.83 -4.17
C ALA A 113 -2.01 -4.99 -3.87
N GLN A 114 -3.18 -5.03 -4.51
CA GLN A 114 -4.17 -6.08 -4.23
C GLN A 114 -3.69 -7.47 -4.63
N ALA A 115 -2.85 -7.59 -5.67
CA ALA A 115 -2.23 -8.86 -6.03
C ALA A 115 -1.32 -9.37 -4.89
N HIS A 116 -0.49 -8.49 -4.31
CA HIS A 116 0.34 -8.84 -3.16
C HIS A 116 -0.47 -9.13 -1.89
N ALA A 117 -1.58 -8.41 -1.67
CA ALA A 117 -2.51 -8.70 -0.57
C ALA A 117 -3.07 -10.12 -0.64
N THR A 118 -3.37 -10.59 -1.85
CA THR A 118 -3.82 -11.97 -2.08
C THR A 118 -2.65 -12.95 -1.96
N GLY A 119 -1.50 -12.63 -2.58
CA GLY A 119 -0.29 -13.47 -2.61
C GLY A 119 0.25 -13.80 -1.22
N MET A 120 0.35 -12.81 -0.32
CA MET A 120 0.88 -13.02 1.03
C MET A 120 0.05 -14.00 1.88
N LEU A 121 -1.21 -14.24 1.53
CA LEU A 121 -2.09 -15.15 2.25
C LEU A 121 -2.04 -16.59 1.70
N SER A 122 -1.24 -16.82 0.66
CA SER A 122 -1.04 -18.13 0.07
C SER A 122 -0.30 -19.06 1.04
N PRO A 123 -0.70 -20.34 1.17
CA PRO A 123 -0.03 -21.26 2.08
C PRO A 123 1.42 -21.52 1.67
N SER A 124 2.33 -21.59 2.64
CA SER A 124 3.75 -21.99 2.45
C SER A 124 3.90 -23.31 1.69
N ARG A 125 2.94 -24.24 1.85
CA ARG A 125 2.86 -25.53 1.18
C ARG A 125 3.24 -25.47 -0.30
N ASN A 126 2.74 -24.48 -1.05
CA ASN A 126 3.01 -24.44 -2.49
C ASN A 126 4.48 -24.15 -2.84
N LEU A 127 5.27 -23.62 -1.91
CA LEU A 127 6.72 -23.46 -2.04
C LEU A 127 7.47 -24.68 -1.49
N MET A 128 6.94 -25.29 -0.43
CA MET A 128 7.68 -26.30 0.37
C MET A 128 7.30 -27.74 0.05
N GLN A 129 6.22 -28.01 -0.71
CA GLN A 129 5.75 -29.38 -0.99
C GLN A 129 6.59 -30.12 -2.04
N LEU A 130 7.39 -29.41 -2.85
CA LEU A 130 8.19 -30.03 -3.90
C LEU A 130 9.46 -30.61 -3.27
N ALA A 131 9.59 -31.93 -3.35
CA ALA A 131 10.75 -32.61 -2.83
C ALA A 131 12.02 -32.26 -3.64
N PRO A 132 13.19 -32.05 -3.00
CA PRO A 132 14.41 -31.61 -3.68
C PRO A 132 14.84 -32.51 -4.85
N GLU A 133 14.60 -33.81 -4.75
CA GLU A 133 14.87 -34.79 -5.81
C GLU A 133 14.11 -34.50 -7.12
N HIS A 134 12.93 -33.89 -7.05
CA HIS A 134 12.18 -33.49 -8.24
C HIS A 134 12.74 -32.22 -8.92
N MET A 135 13.66 -31.51 -8.26
CA MET A 135 14.42 -30.38 -8.81
C MET A 135 15.81 -30.80 -9.30
N ALA A 136 16.21 -32.05 -9.11
CA ALA A 136 17.48 -32.58 -9.59
C ALA A 136 17.31 -33.14 -11.01
N PHE A 137 17.54 -32.29 -12.02
CA PHE A 137 17.45 -32.66 -13.45
C PHE A 137 18.76 -33.20 -14.03
N THR A 138 19.68 -33.65 -13.18
CA THR A 138 20.98 -34.21 -13.60
C THR A 138 20.99 -35.70 -13.29
N ASP A 139 21.24 -36.52 -14.32
CA ASP A 139 21.50 -37.95 -14.22
C ASP A 139 22.74 -38.28 -13.37
#